data_AF-A0AA43ALT0-F1
#
_entry.id   AF-A0AA43ALT0-F1
#
_cell.length_a   1.000
_cell.length_b   1.000
_cell.length_c   1.000
_cell.angle_alpha   90.00
_cell.angle_beta   90.00
_cell.angle_gamma   90.00
#
_symmetry.space_group_name_H-M   'P 1'
#
loop_
_entity.id
_entity.type
_entity.pdbx_description
1 polymer ?
#
loop_
_entity_poly.entity_id
_entity_poly.type
_entity_poly.pdbx_seq_one_letter_code
_entity_poly.pdbx_strand_id
1 'polypeptide(L)'
;MFPDMTLSSVPLQGDFVEKVNARRAPLIDYELAGVALGDASSGLQVRLWTIEVKGDDAVLSAEGVAPVVLFSRPGMTEIALAFDQNMRAHVAFVQVGMAWLWWYDSQVNQMVFTSFPGMSNPRLATDEKRGSELSVSDVVLSYMSGGNLCCRIQRERFTVERVLTAAPGLQLVSVAKNAGNRLQWECFPVA
;
A
#
# COMPACT_ATOMS: atom_id res chain seq x y z
N MET A 1 -6.23 11.34 6.86
CA MET A 1 -5.45 10.64 7.90
C MET A 1 -6.31 9.53 8.49
N PHE A 2 -5.74 8.37 8.77
CA PHE A 2 -6.33 7.27 9.53
C PHE A 2 -6.08 7.53 11.02
N PRO A 3 -7.06 8.09 11.77
CA PRO A 3 -6.83 8.49 13.16
C PRO A 3 -6.71 7.27 14.07
N ASP A 4 -5.80 7.35 15.04
CA ASP A 4 -5.60 6.38 16.14
C ASP A 4 -5.36 4.92 15.73
N MET A 5 -5.27 4.65 14.43
CA MET A 5 -5.15 3.32 13.84
C MET A 5 -6.27 2.38 14.28
N THR A 6 -7.50 2.90 14.37
CA THR A 6 -8.70 2.15 14.76
C THR A 6 -9.79 2.28 13.71
N LEU A 7 -10.52 1.19 13.45
CA LEU A 7 -11.69 1.25 12.57
C LEU A 7 -12.80 2.12 13.18
N SER A 8 -13.57 2.77 12.32
CA SER A 8 -14.80 3.45 12.73
C SER A 8 -15.76 2.47 13.42
N SER A 9 -16.44 2.92 14.48
CA SER A 9 -17.48 2.12 15.15
C SER A 9 -18.70 1.85 14.27
N VAL A 10 -18.91 2.69 13.25
CA VAL A 10 -19.93 2.51 12.21
C VAL A 10 -19.24 2.46 10.84
N PRO A 11 -19.47 1.42 10.03
CA PRO A 11 -18.95 1.35 8.67
C PRO A 11 -19.51 2.50 7.82
N LEU A 12 -18.62 3.28 7.22
CA LEU A 12 -18.94 4.33 6.24
C LEU A 12 -18.39 3.90 4.89
N GLN A 13 -19.10 2.98 4.25
CA GLN A 13 -18.68 2.39 2.98
C GLN A 13 -18.93 3.34 1.81
N GLY A 14 -18.06 3.27 0.82
CA GLY A 14 -18.23 3.95 -0.46
C GLY A 14 -17.30 3.38 -1.51
N ASP A 15 -17.51 3.79 -2.75
CA ASP A 15 -16.62 3.43 -3.86
C ASP A 15 -15.20 3.97 -3.62
N PHE A 16 -14.20 3.23 -4.05
CA PHE A 16 -12.81 3.71 -4.02
C PHE A 16 -12.64 4.91 -4.95
N VAL A 17 -11.82 5.88 -4.54
CA VAL A 17 -11.53 7.09 -5.34
C VAL A 17 -10.69 6.79 -6.58
N GLU A 18 -10.02 5.65 -6.56
CA GLU A 18 -9.05 5.23 -7.56
C GLU A 18 -9.28 3.76 -7.91
N LYS A 19 -8.70 3.35 -9.04
CA LYS A 19 -8.56 1.92 -9.32
C LYS A 19 -7.69 1.31 -8.23
N VAL A 20 -8.02 0.10 -7.79
CA VAL A 20 -7.28 -0.63 -6.75
C VAL A 20 -6.88 -2.01 -7.24
N ASN A 21 -6.01 -2.70 -6.50
CA ASN A 21 -5.73 -4.13 -6.68
C ASN A 21 -7.02 -4.94 -6.81
N ALA A 22 -6.95 -6.05 -7.54
CA ALA A 22 -8.06 -6.98 -7.64
C ALA A 22 -7.56 -8.39 -7.35
N ARG A 23 -8.36 -9.20 -6.65
CA ARG A 23 -8.04 -10.61 -6.32
C ARG A 23 -7.60 -11.44 -7.54
N ARG A 24 -8.14 -11.15 -8.73
CA ARG A 24 -7.82 -11.87 -9.98
C ARG A 24 -6.56 -11.36 -10.69
N ALA A 25 -5.96 -10.26 -10.23
CA ALA A 25 -4.76 -9.66 -10.78
C ALA A 25 -3.76 -9.31 -9.65
N PRO A 26 -3.27 -10.31 -8.89
CA PRO A 26 -2.46 -10.06 -7.69
C PRO A 26 -1.09 -9.43 -8.00
N LEU A 27 -0.64 -9.48 -9.25
CA LEU A 27 0.65 -8.97 -9.72
C LEU A 27 0.58 -7.52 -10.28
N ILE A 28 -0.54 -6.83 -10.08
CA ILE A 28 -0.74 -5.45 -10.53
C ILE A 28 -1.46 -4.65 -9.45
N ASP A 29 -0.96 -3.47 -9.11
CA ASP A 29 -1.66 -2.54 -8.21
C ASP A 29 -1.56 -1.09 -8.69
N TYR A 30 -2.40 -0.24 -8.12
CA TYR A 30 -2.60 1.14 -8.55
C TYR A 30 -2.63 2.08 -7.35
N GLU A 31 -2.11 3.30 -7.53
CA GLU A 31 -2.20 4.36 -6.53
C GLU A 31 -2.23 5.72 -7.22
N LEU A 32 -3.20 6.58 -6.89
CA LEU A 32 -3.18 7.99 -7.26
C LEU A 32 -2.10 8.71 -6.46
N ALA A 33 -1.17 9.34 -7.16
CA ALA A 33 -0.03 10.03 -6.56
C ALA A 33 0.37 11.28 -7.36
N GLY A 34 1.56 11.81 -7.06
CA GLY A 34 2.11 13.03 -7.66
C GLY A 34 2.60 12.87 -9.10
N VAL A 35 3.29 13.91 -9.58
CA VAL A 35 3.60 14.10 -11.01
C VAL A 35 4.73 13.22 -11.52
N ALA A 36 5.76 12.99 -10.70
CA ALA A 36 6.91 12.14 -11.02
C ALA A 36 7.51 11.55 -9.74
N LEU A 37 8.35 10.52 -9.87
CA LEU A 37 9.11 9.96 -8.76
C LEU A 37 10.00 11.03 -8.12
N GLY A 38 9.92 11.18 -6.80
CA GLY A 38 10.66 12.20 -6.07
C GLY A 38 10.13 13.63 -6.25
N ASP A 39 9.02 13.83 -6.96
CA ASP A 39 8.43 15.16 -7.23
C ASP A 39 6.97 15.23 -6.77
N ALA A 40 6.78 15.79 -5.57
CA ALA A 40 5.48 16.07 -4.98
C ALA A 40 4.99 17.52 -5.21
N SER A 41 5.62 18.29 -6.11
CA SER A 41 5.34 19.73 -6.31
C SER A 41 3.89 20.04 -6.70
N SER A 42 3.19 19.08 -7.29
CA SER A 42 1.79 19.18 -7.72
C SER A 42 0.81 18.47 -6.76
N GLY A 43 1.27 18.08 -5.56
CA GLY A 43 0.50 17.27 -4.62
C GLY A 43 0.47 15.77 -4.98
N LEU A 44 -0.33 14.98 -4.25
CA LEU A 44 -0.40 13.52 -4.39
C LEU A 44 -1.67 13.02 -5.09
N GLN A 45 -2.37 13.90 -5.82
CA GLN A 45 -3.63 13.57 -6.49
C GLN A 45 -3.60 13.95 -7.98
N VAL A 46 -2.51 13.57 -8.67
CA VAL A 46 -2.19 14.05 -10.03
C VAL A 46 -2.32 12.95 -11.07
N ARG A 47 -1.73 11.77 -10.84
CA ARG A 47 -1.68 10.68 -11.83
C ARG A 47 -1.97 9.34 -11.16
N LEU A 48 -2.65 8.46 -11.89
CA LEU A 48 -2.80 7.07 -11.49
C LEU A 48 -1.52 6.31 -11.88
N TRP A 49 -0.75 5.92 -10.87
CA TRP A 49 0.43 5.09 -11.05
C TRP A 49 0.04 3.61 -11.02
N THR A 50 0.78 2.79 -11.76
CA THR A 50 0.61 1.34 -11.82
C THR A 50 1.94 0.67 -11.51
N ILE A 51 1.93 -0.28 -10.58
CA ILE A 51 3.02 -1.25 -10.42
C ILE A 51 2.58 -2.57 -11.04
N GLU A 52 3.45 -3.22 -11.79
CA GLU A 52 3.20 -4.53 -12.39
C GLU A 52 4.46 -5.40 -12.28
N VAL A 53 4.28 -6.67 -11.92
CA VAL A 53 5.36 -7.66 -11.97
C VAL A 53 5.51 -8.17 -13.40
N LYS A 54 6.68 -7.96 -14.02
CA LYS A 54 7.04 -8.45 -15.36
C LYS A 54 8.24 -9.38 -15.29
N GLY A 55 7.99 -10.69 -15.31
CA GLY A 55 9.02 -11.68 -14.98
C GLY A 55 9.44 -11.51 -13.52
N ASP A 56 10.69 -11.12 -13.30
CA ASP A 56 11.23 -10.85 -11.95
C ASP A 56 11.21 -9.36 -11.58
N ASP A 57 10.80 -8.47 -12.50
CA ASP A 57 10.88 -7.03 -12.31
C ASP A 57 9.59 -6.44 -11.73
N ALA A 58 9.71 -5.60 -10.71
CA ALA A 58 8.65 -4.71 -10.27
C ALA A 58 8.72 -3.40 -11.09
N VAL A 59 7.84 -3.29 -12.09
CA VAL A 59 7.84 -2.19 -13.07
C VAL A 59 6.78 -1.17 -12.71
N LEU A 60 7.21 0.06 -12.48
CA LEU A 60 6.34 1.19 -12.20
C LEU A 60 6.12 2.01 -13.48
N SER A 61 4.88 2.41 -13.75
CA SER A 61 4.55 3.30 -14.86
C SER A 61 3.34 4.18 -14.55
N ALA A 62 3.18 5.26 -15.30
CA ALA A 62 2.00 6.12 -15.30
C ALA A 62 1.84 6.73 -16.69
N GLU A 63 0.66 7.27 -16.99
CA GLU A 63 0.42 7.97 -18.26
C GLU A 63 1.44 9.12 -18.42
N GLY A 64 2.12 9.15 -19.57
CA GLY A 64 3.14 10.16 -19.88
C GLY A 64 4.43 10.06 -19.06
N VAL A 65 4.65 8.96 -18.31
CA VAL A 65 5.90 8.68 -17.60
C VAL A 65 6.50 7.39 -18.15
N ALA A 66 7.80 7.42 -18.49
CA ALA A 66 8.50 6.23 -18.95
C ALA A 66 8.50 5.14 -17.86
N PRO A 67 8.29 3.86 -18.19
CA PRO A 67 8.36 2.78 -17.21
C PRO A 67 9.74 2.72 -16.53
N VAL A 68 9.74 2.47 -15.23
CA VAL A 68 10.94 2.33 -14.39
C VAL A 68 10.90 0.99 -13.67
N VAL A 69 11.99 0.23 -13.74
CA VAL A 69 12.18 -0.94 -12.88
C VAL A 69 12.62 -0.44 -11.50
N LEU A 70 11.81 -0.70 -10.47
CA LEU A 70 12.14 -0.30 -9.10
C LEU A 70 13.13 -1.28 -8.45
N PHE A 71 12.92 -2.57 -8.68
CA PHE A 71 13.79 -3.66 -8.27
C PHE A 71 13.44 -4.95 -9.02
N SER A 72 14.34 -5.93 -8.94
CA SER A 72 14.14 -7.27 -9.50
C SER A 72 14.25 -8.34 -8.40
N ARG A 73 13.24 -9.18 -8.24
CA ARG A 73 13.21 -10.32 -7.30
C ARG A 73 12.40 -11.48 -7.89
N PRO A 74 12.94 -12.71 -7.91
CA PRO A 74 12.25 -13.83 -8.53
C PRO A 74 11.08 -14.34 -7.68
N GLY A 75 10.05 -14.85 -8.37
CA GLY A 75 8.95 -15.57 -7.73
C GLY A 75 8.03 -14.71 -6.86
N MET A 76 7.81 -13.45 -7.27
CA MET A 76 6.77 -12.61 -6.67
C MET A 76 5.38 -13.14 -7.05
N THR A 77 4.48 -13.25 -6.07
CA THR A 77 3.11 -13.77 -6.26
C THR A 77 2.03 -12.75 -5.97
N GLU A 78 2.38 -11.65 -5.30
CA GLU A 78 1.51 -10.51 -5.01
C GLU A 78 2.33 -9.23 -4.98
N ILE A 79 1.72 -8.09 -5.33
CA ILE A 79 2.33 -6.76 -5.24
C ILE A 79 1.29 -5.71 -4.85
N ALA A 80 1.72 -4.68 -4.13
CA ALA A 80 0.93 -3.51 -3.76
C ALA A 80 1.77 -2.24 -3.77
N LEU A 81 1.15 -1.09 -4.05
CA LEU A 81 1.82 0.19 -4.26
C LEU A 81 1.26 1.29 -3.34
N ALA A 82 2.15 2.10 -2.78
CA ALA A 82 1.81 3.43 -2.27
C ALA A 82 2.97 4.41 -2.48
N PHE A 83 2.74 5.69 -2.18
CA PHE A 83 3.78 6.72 -2.23
C PHE A 83 3.78 7.53 -0.94
N ASP A 84 4.98 7.84 -0.44
CA ASP A 84 5.08 8.80 0.64
C ASP A 84 4.93 10.26 0.14
N GLN A 85 5.01 11.19 1.09
CA GLN A 85 4.81 12.62 0.87
C GLN A 85 5.86 13.25 -0.05
N ASN A 86 6.99 12.56 -0.25
CA ASN A 86 8.07 12.98 -1.13
C ASN A 86 8.03 12.25 -2.47
N MET A 87 6.92 11.60 -2.81
CA MET A 87 6.77 10.81 -4.03
C MET A 87 7.79 9.66 -4.15
N ARG A 88 8.14 9.04 -3.01
CA ARG A 88 8.95 7.81 -3.00
C ARG A 88 8.04 6.59 -2.96
N ALA A 89 8.18 5.73 -3.96
CA ALA A 89 7.41 4.50 -4.05
C ALA A 89 7.70 3.58 -2.86
N HIS A 90 6.63 3.04 -2.28
CA HIS A 90 6.66 1.96 -1.31
C HIS A 90 5.96 0.77 -1.96
N VAL A 91 6.58 -0.40 -1.90
CA VAL A 91 6.08 -1.60 -2.57
C VAL A 91 6.04 -2.75 -1.59
N ALA A 92 4.85 -3.28 -1.32
CA ALA A 92 4.69 -4.51 -0.58
C ALA A 92 4.52 -5.66 -1.57
N PHE A 93 5.08 -6.81 -1.26
CA PHE A 93 5.00 -7.97 -2.16
C PHE A 93 5.13 -9.27 -1.38
N VAL A 94 4.69 -10.37 -1.99
CA VAL A 94 4.92 -11.72 -1.47
C VAL A 94 5.92 -12.41 -2.38
N GLN A 95 6.96 -12.98 -1.79
CA GLN A 95 7.97 -13.77 -2.48
C GLN A 95 8.19 -15.09 -1.73
N VAL A 96 8.02 -16.22 -2.41
CA VAL A 96 8.20 -17.56 -1.83
C VAL A 96 7.44 -17.71 -0.50
N GLY A 97 6.20 -17.21 -0.46
CA GLY A 97 5.32 -17.26 0.71
C GLY A 97 5.67 -16.29 1.86
N MET A 98 6.68 -15.45 1.71
CA MET A 98 7.05 -14.44 2.70
C MET A 98 6.65 -13.03 2.22
N ALA A 99 5.99 -12.26 3.09
CA ALA A 99 5.68 -10.87 2.82
C ALA A 99 6.92 -9.98 3.02
N TRP A 100 7.07 -8.99 2.15
CA TRP A 100 8.15 -8.01 2.15
C TRP A 100 7.59 -6.60 1.95
N LEU A 101 8.30 -5.61 2.46
CA LEU A 101 8.13 -4.21 2.15
C LEU A 101 9.44 -3.63 1.63
N TRP A 102 9.40 -2.99 0.47
CA TRP A 102 10.44 -2.12 -0.06
C TRP A 102 10.05 -0.67 0.19
N TRP A 103 10.80 0.04 1.03
CA TRP A 103 10.44 1.37 1.52
C TRP A 103 11.66 2.22 1.86
N TYR A 104 11.48 3.53 1.97
CA TYR A 104 12.57 4.45 2.31
C TYR A 104 12.78 4.52 3.82
N ASP A 105 13.93 4.05 4.29
CA ASP A 105 14.32 4.11 5.68
C ASP A 105 15.20 5.36 5.93
N SER A 106 14.67 6.32 6.70
CA SER A 106 15.35 7.56 7.08
C SER A 106 16.50 7.40 8.09
N GLN A 107 16.62 6.28 8.79
CA GLN A 107 17.76 6.03 9.69
C GLN A 107 19.02 5.65 8.89
N VAL A 108 18.85 4.98 7.76
CA VAL A 108 19.95 4.59 6.87
C VAL A 108 19.97 5.38 5.55
N ASN A 109 19.01 6.29 5.36
CA ASN A 109 18.85 7.17 4.21
C ASN A 109 18.79 6.46 2.84
N GLN A 110 18.16 5.29 2.78
CA GLN A 110 18.08 4.50 1.54
C GLN A 110 16.80 3.65 1.49
N MET A 111 16.50 3.13 0.29
CA MET A 111 15.49 2.10 0.13
C MET A 111 15.97 0.77 0.72
N VAL A 112 15.14 0.13 1.53
CA VAL A 112 15.46 -1.14 2.19
C VAL A 112 14.36 -2.17 1.94
N PHE A 113 14.72 -3.44 2.05
CA PHE A 113 13.77 -4.55 2.08
C PHE A 113 13.60 -5.02 3.54
N THR A 114 12.35 -5.05 4.01
CA THR A 114 12.00 -5.59 5.33
C THR A 114 11.06 -6.78 5.13
N SER A 115 11.43 -7.94 5.68
CA SER A 115 10.59 -9.15 5.66
C SER A 115 9.67 -9.24 6.86
N PHE A 116 8.47 -9.79 6.67
CA PHE A 116 7.49 -9.98 7.72
C PHE A 116 6.92 -11.41 7.74
N PRO A 117 7.51 -12.32 8.53
CA PRO A 117 6.98 -13.67 8.68
C PRO A 117 5.56 -13.70 9.26
N GLY A 118 4.70 -14.56 8.71
CA GLY A 118 3.32 -14.74 9.20
C GLY A 118 2.30 -13.74 8.67
N MET A 119 2.72 -12.73 7.89
CA MET A 119 1.80 -11.83 7.19
C MET A 119 1.37 -12.43 5.84
N SER A 120 0.09 -12.29 5.52
CA SER A 120 -0.45 -12.60 4.20
C SER A 120 -1.24 -11.43 3.62
N ASN A 121 -1.36 -11.41 2.29
CA ASN A 121 -2.09 -10.40 1.53
C ASN A 121 -1.72 -8.95 1.88
N PRO A 122 -0.42 -8.58 1.84
CA PRO A 122 -0.02 -7.22 2.15
C PRO A 122 -0.59 -6.24 1.12
N ARG A 123 -1.19 -5.15 1.58
CA ARG A 123 -1.72 -4.04 0.77
C ARG A 123 -1.21 -2.73 1.32
N LEU A 124 -1.03 -1.76 0.43
CA LEU A 124 -0.56 -0.42 0.74
C LEU A 124 -1.59 0.61 0.31
N ALA A 125 -1.62 1.72 1.03
CA ALA A 125 -2.32 2.94 0.63
C ALA A 125 -1.72 4.12 1.37
N THR A 126 -1.70 5.29 0.74
CA THR A 126 -1.44 6.56 1.43
C THR A 126 -2.74 7.08 2.04
N ASP A 127 -2.81 7.16 3.37
CA ASP A 127 -4.06 7.44 4.10
C ASP A 127 -4.58 8.87 3.91
N GLU A 128 -3.71 9.78 3.48
CA GLU A 128 -4.00 11.16 3.22
C GLU A 128 -3.18 11.72 2.07
N LYS A 129 -3.87 12.25 1.07
CA LYS A 129 -3.27 12.78 -0.16
C LYS A 129 -3.57 14.27 -0.37
N ARG A 130 -4.45 14.85 0.47
CA ARG A 130 -4.84 16.27 0.38
C ARG A 130 -3.71 17.16 0.86
N GLY A 131 -3.39 18.20 0.07
CA GLY A 131 -2.29 19.12 0.33
C GLY A 131 -2.26 19.71 1.75
N SER A 132 -3.43 20.06 2.30
CA SER A 132 -3.55 20.65 3.64
C SER A 132 -3.22 19.69 4.79
N GLU A 133 -3.16 18.39 4.52
CA GLU A 133 -3.01 17.35 5.54
C GLU A 133 -1.78 16.46 5.28
N LEU A 134 -0.88 16.87 4.38
CA LEU A 134 0.30 16.07 4.02
C LEU A 134 1.25 15.83 5.21
N SER A 135 1.31 16.75 6.17
CA SER A 135 2.17 16.62 7.36
C SER A 135 1.76 15.48 8.29
N VAL A 136 0.52 14.98 8.17
CA VAL A 136 -0.02 13.88 8.97
C VAL A 136 -0.33 12.64 8.13
N SER A 137 0.12 12.64 6.88
CA SER A 137 -0.02 11.52 5.95
C SER A 137 0.95 10.40 6.32
N ASP A 138 0.53 9.16 6.08
CA ASP A 138 1.36 7.97 6.15
C ASP A 138 1.05 7.01 5.02
N VAL A 139 2.08 6.31 4.58
CA VAL A 139 1.88 4.99 3.94
C VAL A 139 1.45 3.99 5.02
N VAL A 140 0.32 3.32 4.78
CA VAL A 140 -0.25 2.29 5.66
C VAL A 140 -0.07 0.92 5.01
N LEU A 141 0.72 0.06 5.65
CA LEU A 141 0.83 -1.36 5.32
C LEU A 141 -0.23 -2.15 6.07
N SER A 142 -1.20 -2.68 5.35
CA SER A 142 -2.26 -3.53 5.89
C SER A 142 -2.09 -4.98 5.43
N TYR A 143 -2.46 -5.94 6.27
CA TYR A 143 -2.26 -7.37 5.99
C TYR A 143 -3.11 -8.23 6.93
N MET A 144 -3.18 -9.52 6.62
CA MET A 144 -3.73 -10.53 7.51
C MET A 144 -2.60 -11.16 8.35
N SER A 145 -2.83 -11.35 9.64
CA SER A 145 -1.90 -12.01 10.57
C SER A 145 -2.68 -12.73 11.67
N GLY A 146 -2.46 -14.04 11.82
CA GLY A 146 -3.09 -14.83 12.89
C GLY A 146 -4.64 -14.76 12.94
N GLY A 147 -5.30 -14.61 11.79
CA GLY A 147 -6.76 -14.44 11.71
C GLY A 147 -7.26 -13.03 12.03
N ASN A 148 -6.36 -12.04 12.13
CA ASN A 148 -6.69 -10.63 12.31
C ASN A 148 -6.37 -9.83 11.05
N LEU A 149 -7.14 -8.76 10.84
CA LEU A 149 -6.73 -7.66 9.99
C LEU A 149 -5.85 -6.73 10.82
N CYS A 150 -4.63 -6.49 10.34
CA CYS A 150 -3.62 -5.68 11.02
C CYS A 150 -3.12 -4.55 10.12
N CYS A 151 -2.51 -3.53 10.72
CA CYS A 151 -1.71 -2.55 10.00
C CYS A 151 -0.39 -2.22 10.70
N ARG A 152 0.49 -1.58 9.93
CA ARG A 152 1.76 -0.94 10.30
C ARG A 152 1.86 0.36 9.51
N ILE A 153 2.44 1.41 10.08
CA ILE A 153 2.48 2.73 9.44
C ILE A 153 3.89 3.31 9.30
N GLN A 154 4.04 4.20 8.34
CA GLN A 154 5.31 4.84 7.97
C GLN A 154 5.97 5.62 9.10
N ARG A 155 5.23 6.44 9.86
CA ARG A 155 5.78 7.22 11.00
C ARG A 155 6.36 6.34 12.11
N GLU A 156 5.88 5.10 12.22
CA GLU A 156 6.38 4.07 13.16
C GLU A 156 7.41 3.16 12.51
N ARG A 157 7.89 3.53 11.30
CA ARG A 157 8.88 2.78 10.51
C ARG A 157 8.45 1.33 10.29
N PHE A 158 7.13 1.10 10.25
CA PHE A 158 6.48 -0.20 10.15
C PHE A 158 6.86 -1.21 11.25
N THR A 159 7.42 -0.75 12.39
CA THR A 159 7.90 -1.64 13.46
C THR A 159 6.81 -2.10 14.42
N VAL A 160 5.72 -1.34 14.56
CA VAL A 160 4.62 -1.61 15.49
C VAL A 160 3.43 -2.21 14.74
N GLU A 161 3.02 -3.41 15.14
CA GLU A 161 1.79 -4.05 14.65
C GLU A 161 0.58 -3.52 15.41
N ARG A 162 -0.47 -3.18 14.67
CA ARG A 162 -1.74 -2.73 15.23
C ARG A 162 -2.85 -3.62 14.70
N VAL A 163 -3.52 -4.32 15.61
CA VAL A 163 -4.69 -5.14 15.28
C VAL A 163 -5.90 -4.21 15.07
N LEU A 164 -6.49 -4.24 13.88
CA LEU A 164 -7.66 -3.44 13.55
C LEU A 164 -8.95 -4.16 13.96
N THR A 165 -9.04 -5.46 13.66
CA THR A 165 -10.16 -6.32 14.06
C THR A 165 -9.78 -7.80 13.88
N ALA A 166 -10.45 -8.67 14.63
CA ALA A 166 -10.51 -10.09 14.27
C ALA A 166 -11.22 -10.23 12.91
N ALA A 167 -10.67 -11.07 12.04
CA ALA A 167 -11.17 -11.34 10.70
C ALA A 167 -10.89 -12.80 10.30
N PRO A 168 -11.32 -13.79 11.12
CA PRO A 168 -11.06 -15.19 10.84
C PRO A 168 -11.75 -15.61 9.54
N GLY A 169 -11.05 -16.38 8.71
CA GLY A 169 -11.59 -16.86 7.44
C GLY A 169 -11.74 -15.79 6.37
N LEU A 170 -11.12 -14.61 6.54
CA LEU A 170 -11.04 -13.58 5.50
C LEU A 170 -9.62 -13.44 4.94
N GLN A 171 -9.52 -12.94 3.72
CA GLN A 171 -8.31 -12.48 3.07
C GLN A 171 -8.47 -10.99 2.71
N LEU A 172 -7.41 -10.20 2.89
CA LEU A 172 -7.39 -8.81 2.44
C LEU A 172 -7.20 -8.76 0.93
N VAL A 173 -7.99 -7.95 0.22
CA VAL A 173 -7.88 -7.79 -1.24
C VAL A 173 -7.41 -6.40 -1.61
N SER A 174 -7.95 -5.35 -0.99
CA SER A 174 -7.62 -3.97 -1.34
C SER A 174 -7.72 -3.04 -0.14
N VAL A 175 -6.91 -1.99 -0.15
CA VAL A 175 -6.98 -0.87 0.79
C VAL A 175 -6.81 0.40 -0.01
N ALA A 176 -7.74 1.35 0.13
CA ALA A 176 -7.64 2.65 -0.51
C ALA A 176 -8.60 3.65 0.15
N LYS A 177 -8.50 4.92 -0.24
CA LYS A 177 -9.49 5.93 0.16
C LYS A 177 -10.80 5.70 -0.61
N ASN A 178 -11.92 5.82 0.07
CA ASN A 178 -13.24 5.89 -0.55
C ASN A 178 -13.65 7.34 -0.86
N ALA A 179 -14.73 7.50 -1.64
CA ALA A 179 -15.28 8.80 -2.03
C ALA A 179 -15.67 9.71 -0.85
N GLY A 180 -15.86 9.14 0.35
CA GLY A 180 -16.07 9.87 1.61
C GLY A 180 -14.79 10.32 2.32
N ASN A 181 -13.62 10.22 1.67
CA ASN A 181 -12.31 10.48 2.28
C ASN A 181 -12.05 9.63 3.54
N ARG A 182 -12.39 8.34 3.48
CA ARG A 182 -12.05 7.37 4.52
C ARG A 182 -11.17 6.28 3.94
N LEU A 183 -10.13 5.89 4.67
CA LEU A 183 -9.39 4.68 4.37
C LEU A 183 -10.32 3.48 4.61
N GLN A 184 -10.38 2.57 3.65
CA GLN A 184 -11.30 1.44 3.64
C GLN A 184 -10.56 0.17 3.23
N TRP A 185 -10.92 -0.95 3.87
CA TRP A 185 -10.39 -2.28 3.59
C TRP A 185 -11.48 -3.13 2.94
N GLU A 186 -11.12 -3.79 1.84
CA GLU A 186 -11.97 -4.78 1.19
C GLU A 186 -11.40 -6.18 1.48
N CYS A 187 -12.21 -7.00 2.15
CA CYS A 187 -11.86 -8.37 2.50
C CYS A 187 -12.87 -9.36 1.90
N PHE A 188 -12.39 -10.56 1.56
CA PHE A 188 -13.22 -11.64 1.02
C PHE A 188 -13.02 -12.91 1.84
N PRO A 189 -14.02 -13.80 1.91
CA PRO A 189 -13.81 -15.13 2.47
C PRO A 189 -12.65 -15.87 1.79
N VAL A 190 -11.86 -16.61 2.57
CA VAL A 190 -10.97 -17.62 2.00
C VAL A 190 -11.84 -18.73 1.40
N ALA A 191 -11.46 -19.23 0.22
CA ALA A 191 -12.19 -20.31 -0.45
C ALA A 191 -11.88 -21.67 0.20
#